data_AF-A0A291E085-F1
#
_entry.id   AF-A0A291E085-F1
#
_cell.length_a   1.000
_cell.length_b   1.000
_cell.length_c   1.000
_cell.angle_alpha   90.00
_cell.angle_beta   90.00
_cell.angle_gamma   90.00
#
_symmetry.space_group_name_H-M   'P 1'
#
loop_
_entity.id
_entity.type
_entity.pdbx_description
1 polymer ?
#
loop_
_entity_poly.entity_id
_entity_poly.type
_entity_poly.pdbx_seq_one_letter_code
_entity_poly.pdbx_strand_id
1 'polypeptide(L)'
;MVTDNDVIAWYNERFNKPGLFSGKRWPVTIDTSLTTGRYSWVWETGEEILDEYFKTFNVDPADFDFLKYWPDEESFLCALFSCGGDDEEPKPLTLRMLAESARAGKWLFD
;
A
#
# COMPACT_ATOMS: atom_id res chain seq x y z
N MET A 1 -1.40 -10.77 -18.83
CA MET A 1 -1.10 -9.38 -18.45
C MET A 1 -1.90 -9.09 -17.20
N VAL A 2 -1.28 -8.54 -16.16
CA VAL A 2 -1.96 -8.23 -14.89
C VAL A 2 -2.96 -7.08 -15.10
N THR A 3 -4.19 -7.23 -14.62
CA THR A 3 -5.24 -6.20 -14.70
C THR A 3 -5.44 -5.51 -13.34
N ASP A 4 -6.15 -4.38 -13.33
CA ASP A 4 -6.49 -3.67 -12.07
C ASP A 4 -7.31 -4.57 -11.15
N ASN A 5 -8.21 -5.38 -11.72
CA ASN A 5 -9.03 -6.32 -10.98
C ASN A 5 -8.21 -7.45 -10.36
N ASP A 6 -7.12 -7.90 -10.99
CA ASP A 6 -6.27 -8.96 -10.43
C ASP A 6 -5.60 -8.48 -9.14
N VAL A 7 -5.08 -7.25 -9.13
CA VAL A 7 -4.46 -6.65 -7.93
C VAL A 7 -5.49 -6.39 -6.85
N ILE A 8 -6.65 -5.82 -7.21
CA ILE A 8 -7.74 -5.58 -6.25
C ILE A 8 -8.25 -6.91 -5.65
N ALA A 9 -8.39 -7.95 -6.47
CA ALA A 9 -8.84 -9.27 -6.02
C ALA A 9 -7.83 -9.89 -5.05
N TRP A 10 -6.55 -9.92 -5.43
CA TRP A 10 -5.46 -10.39 -4.58
C TRP A 10 -5.42 -9.65 -3.23
N TYR A 11 -5.46 -8.32 -3.27
CA TYR A 11 -5.41 -7.50 -2.05
C TYR A 11 -6.62 -7.77 -1.13
N ASN A 12 -7.82 -7.90 -1.70
CA ASN A 12 -9.01 -8.26 -0.94
C ASN A 12 -8.95 -9.66 -0.33
N GLU A 13 -8.39 -10.62 -1.05
CA GLU A 13 -8.27 -12.00 -0.59
C GLU A 13 -7.26 -12.11 0.57
N ARG A 14 -6.16 -11.36 0.52
CA ARG A 14 -5.04 -11.48 1.44
C ARG A 14 -5.16 -10.55 2.64
N PHE A 15 -5.43 -9.28 2.40
CA PHE A 15 -5.27 -8.21 3.40
C PHE A 15 -6.59 -7.51 3.76
N ASN A 16 -7.55 -7.39 2.84
CA ASN A 16 -8.87 -6.79 3.11
C ASN A 16 -9.99 -7.85 3.21
N LYS A 17 -9.73 -8.89 4.02
CA LYS A 17 -10.71 -9.96 4.28
C LYS A 17 -11.94 -9.42 5.01
N PRO A 18 -13.14 -9.93 4.70
CA PRO A 18 -14.35 -9.54 5.42
C PRO A 18 -14.25 -9.94 6.90
N GLY A 19 -14.63 -9.02 7.80
CA GLY A 19 -14.61 -9.29 9.24
C GLY A 19 -15.52 -10.46 9.62
N LEU A 20 -15.06 -11.30 10.57
CA LEU A 20 -15.70 -12.56 10.96
C LEU A 20 -17.18 -12.42 11.36
N PHE A 21 -17.56 -11.27 11.93
CA PHE A 21 -18.90 -11.01 12.45
C PHE A 21 -19.77 -10.10 11.57
N SER A 22 -19.16 -9.15 10.84
CA SER A 22 -19.90 -8.18 10.03
C SER A 22 -19.99 -8.56 8.56
N GLY A 23 -19.08 -9.41 8.08
CA GLY A 23 -18.94 -9.75 6.66
C GLY A 23 -18.53 -8.58 5.76
N LYS A 24 -18.27 -7.40 6.34
CA LYS A 24 -17.94 -6.18 5.59
C LYS A 24 -16.45 -6.09 5.38
N ARG A 25 -16.06 -5.72 4.16
CA ARG A 25 -14.69 -5.33 3.77
C ARG A 25 -14.64 -3.83 3.54
N TRP A 26 -13.45 -3.24 3.54
CA TRP A 26 -13.32 -1.85 3.12
C TRP A 26 -13.67 -1.73 1.63
N PRO A 27 -14.41 -0.69 1.22
CA PRO A 27 -14.76 -0.46 -0.17
C PRO A 27 -13.55 0.09 -0.93
N VAL A 28 -12.62 -0.80 -1.30
CA VAL A 28 -11.41 -0.43 -2.01
C VAL A 28 -11.64 -0.32 -3.52
N THR A 29 -10.93 0.64 -4.11
CA THR A 29 -10.85 0.92 -5.55
C THR A 29 -9.39 0.96 -5.97
N ILE A 30 -9.11 1.01 -7.27
CA ILE A 30 -7.73 1.11 -7.76
C ILE A 30 -6.99 2.35 -7.23
N ASP A 31 -7.74 3.40 -6.87
CA ASP A 31 -7.21 4.65 -6.30
C ASP A 31 -7.02 4.63 -4.79
N THR A 32 -7.37 3.53 -4.13
CA THR A 32 -7.23 3.45 -2.68
C THR A 32 -5.76 3.48 -2.31
N SER A 33 -5.41 4.43 -1.42
CA SER A 33 -4.09 4.48 -0.80
C SER A 33 -4.00 3.52 0.38
N LEU A 34 -2.85 2.85 0.49
CA LEU A 34 -2.51 1.93 1.57
C LEU A 34 -1.76 2.64 2.72
N THR A 35 -1.20 3.81 2.47
CA THR A 35 -0.40 4.59 3.45
C THR A 35 -1.11 5.82 3.97
N THR A 36 -2.01 6.40 3.17
CA THR A 36 -2.67 7.67 3.50
C THR A 36 -4.20 7.55 3.44
N GLY A 37 -4.89 8.48 4.10
CA GLY A 37 -6.35 8.56 4.08
C GLY A 37 -7.04 7.64 5.09
N ARG A 38 -8.31 7.29 4.83
CA ARG A 38 -9.18 6.62 5.80
C ARG A 38 -8.78 5.16 6.09
N TYR A 39 -8.09 4.51 5.15
CA TYR A 39 -7.84 3.07 5.15
C TYR A 39 -6.34 2.76 5.07
N SER A 40 -5.54 3.48 5.86
CA SER A 40 -4.09 3.30 5.93
C SER A 40 -3.71 2.10 6.80
N TRP A 41 -2.67 1.39 6.39
CA TRP A 41 -2.04 0.32 7.17
C TRP A 41 -0.89 0.84 8.00
N VAL A 42 -0.64 0.15 9.12
CA VAL A 42 0.57 0.33 9.91
C VAL A 42 1.79 -0.21 9.17
N TRP A 43 2.96 0.26 9.59
CA TRP A 43 4.26 -0.07 9.02
C TRP A 43 4.43 -1.57 8.75
N GLU A 44 4.27 -2.41 9.80
CA GLU A 44 4.49 -3.87 9.71
C GLU A 44 3.59 -4.54 8.66
N THR A 45 2.33 -4.12 8.57
CA THR A 45 1.40 -4.66 7.57
C THR A 45 1.73 -4.14 6.17
N GLY A 46 2.23 -2.91 6.06
CA GLY A 46 2.73 -2.35 4.81
C GLY A 46 3.88 -3.16 4.22
N GLU A 47 4.86 -3.53 5.04
CA GLU A 47 5.98 -4.38 4.64
C GLU A 47 5.51 -5.76 4.17
N GLU A 48 4.59 -6.39 4.90
CA GLU A 48 4.03 -7.70 4.53
C GLU A 48 3.28 -7.64 3.18
N ILE A 49 2.47 -6.59 2.97
CA ILE A 49 1.75 -6.38 1.70
C ILE A 49 2.73 -6.30 0.53
N LEU A 50 3.80 -5.53 0.67
CA LEU A 50 4.75 -5.29 -0.41
C LEU A 50 5.64 -6.50 -0.69
N ASP A 51 6.14 -7.18 0.34
CA ASP A 51 6.90 -8.41 0.18
C ASP A 51 6.07 -9.49 -0.55
N GLU A 52 4.81 -9.69 -0.15
CA GLU A 52 3.94 -10.64 -0.82
C GLU A 52 3.59 -10.17 -2.25
N TYR A 53 3.38 -8.88 -2.46
CA TYR A 53 3.11 -8.29 -3.78
C TYR A 53 4.24 -8.55 -4.77
N PHE A 54 5.49 -8.21 -4.42
CA PHE A 54 6.65 -8.37 -5.30
C PHE A 54 6.84 -9.84 -5.70
N LYS A 55 6.62 -10.76 -4.75
CA LYS A 55 6.67 -12.21 -5.00
C LYS A 55 5.52 -12.70 -5.87
N THR A 56 4.29 -12.29 -5.57
CA THR A 56 3.07 -12.79 -6.24
C THR A 56 3.01 -12.35 -7.70
N PHE A 57 3.36 -11.10 -7.99
CA PHE A 57 3.30 -10.55 -9.34
C PHE A 57 4.65 -10.56 -10.07
N ASN A 58 5.70 -11.11 -9.45
CA ASN A 58 7.06 -11.17 -9.97
C ASN A 58 7.53 -9.78 -10.45
N VAL A 59 7.37 -8.79 -9.57
CA VAL A 59 7.75 -7.40 -9.82
C VAL A 59 9.14 -7.19 -9.27
N ASP A 60 10.05 -6.73 -10.12
CA ASP A 60 11.38 -6.29 -9.69
C ASP A 60 11.23 -5.02 -8.83
N PRO A 61 11.60 -5.05 -7.53
CA PRO A 61 11.50 -3.87 -6.67
C PRO A 61 12.43 -2.74 -7.14
N ALA A 62 13.50 -3.02 -7.89
CA ALA A 62 14.47 -2.01 -8.34
C ALA A 62 14.88 -1.06 -7.18
N ASP A 63 14.68 0.24 -7.35
CA ASP A 63 14.96 1.29 -6.36
C ASP A 63 13.74 1.60 -5.45
N PHE A 64 12.86 0.63 -5.20
CA PHE A 64 11.72 0.83 -4.31
C PHE A 64 12.18 1.25 -2.91
N ASP A 65 11.85 2.49 -2.53
CA ASP A 65 12.05 2.99 -1.17
C ASP A 65 10.75 2.89 -0.35
N PHE A 66 10.76 2.05 0.67
CA PHE A 66 9.63 1.89 1.59
C PHE A 66 9.41 3.14 2.44
N LEU A 67 10.49 3.81 2.86
CA LEU A 67 10.46 4.98 3.75
C LEU A 67 9.71 6.16 3.15
N LYS A 68 9.69 6.23 1.81
CA LYS A 68 8.95 7.22 1.04
C LYS A 68 7.44 7.16 1.26
N TYR A 69 6.91 5.96 1.53
CA TYR A 69 5.47 5.71 1.70
C TYR A 69 5.08 5.55 3.16
N TRP A 70 5.95 4.92 3.94
CA TRP A 70 5.85 4.82 5.39
C TRP A 70 7.13 5.43 5.97
N PRO A 71 7.13 6.69 6.42
CA PRO A 71 8.25 7.27 7.16
C PRO A 71 8.31 6.69 8.57
N ASP A 72 9.46 6.84 9.25
CA ASP A 72 9.73 6.29 10.58
C ASP A 72 8.54 6.47 11.54
N GLU A 73 8.31 5.50 12.43
CA GLU A 73 7.13 5.50 13.32
C GLU A 73 6.97 6.82 14.10
N GLU A 74 8.07 7.46 14.52
CA GLU A 74 7.97 8.76 15.20
C GLU A 74 7.41 9.84 14.26
N SER A 75 7.91 9.93 13.03
CA SER A 75 7.42 10.88 12.00
C SER A 75 6.01 10.53 11.51
N PHE A 76 5.67 9.24 11.39
CA PHE A 76 4.33 8.80 10.97
C PHE A 76 3.26 9.10 12.02
N LEU A 77 3.55 8.82 13.30
CA LEU A 77 2.68 9.20 14.41
C LEU A 77 2.57 10.72 14.49
N CYS A 78 3.67 11.46 14.36
CA CYS A 78 3.66 12.92 14.31
C CYS A 78 2.77 13.47 13.18
N ALA A 79 2.87 12.93 11.96
CA ALA A 79 2.03 13.32 10.83
C ALA A 79 0.54 13.04 11.07
N LEU A 80 0.20 11.88 11.65
CA LEU A 80 -1.20 11.53 11.98
C LEU A 80 -1.78 12.37 13.11
N PHE A 81 -0.96 12.77 14.09
CA PHE A 81 -1.38 13.57 15.25
C PHE A 81 -1.10 15.08 15.09
N SER A 82 -0.65 15.53 13.91
CA SER A 82 -0.31 16.92 13.63
C SER A 82 0.69 17.52 14.63
N CYS A 83 1.71 16.76 15.02
CA CYS A 83 2.87 17.33 15.71
C CYS A 83 3.56 18.28 14.74
N GLY A 84 3.64 19.57 15.09
CA GLY A 84 4.08 20.66 14.21
C GLY A 84 5.59 20.68 13.90
N GLY A 85 6.17 19.54 13.49
CA GLY A 85 7.51 19.45 12.91
C GLY A 85 7.48 19.56 11.38
N ASP A 86 8.62 19.92 10.78
CA ASP A 86 8.87 19.86 9.33
C ASP A 86 8.99 18.41 8.82
N ASP A 87 8.13 17.50 9.29
CA ASP A 87 8.11 16.11 8.86
C ASP A 87 7.49 16.03 7.45
N GLU A 88 8.21 15.45 6.49
CA GLU A 88 7.71 15.22 5.13
C GLU A 88 6.48 14.32 5.17
N GLU A 89 5.36 14.78 4.60
CA GLU A 89 4.13 13.97 4.54
C GLU A 89 4.37 12.69 3.73
N PRO A 90 3.90 11.52 4.22
CA PRO A 90 4.04 10.26 3.50
C PRO A 90 3.42 10.35 2.12
N LYS A 91 4.15 9.91 1.08
CA LYS A 91 3.58 9.83 -0.27
C LYS A 91 2.51 8.72 -0.30
N PRO A 92 1.42 8.91 -1.06
CA PRO A 92 0.38 7.90 -1.16
C PRO A 92 0.87 6.71 -1.98
N LEU A 93 0.91 5.51 -1.38
CA LEU A 93 1.04 4.25 -2.12
C LEU A 93 -0.35 3.77 -2.50
N THR A 94 -0.67 3.64 -3.78
CA THR A 94 -2.02 3.24 -4.24
C THR A 94 -2.03 1.87 -4.91
N LEU A 95 -3.19 1.21 -4.92
CA LEU A 95 -3.37 -0.05 -5.67
C LEU A 95 -3.11 0.12 -7.17
N ARG A 96 -3.32 1.33 -7.71
CA ARG A 96 -2.98 1.70 -9.09
C ARG A 96 -1.51 1.55 -9.37
N MET A 97 -0.66 2.07 -8.47
CA MET A 97 0.79 1.95 -8.60
C MET A 97 1.23 0.47 -8.57
N LEU A 98 0.59 -0.34 -7.73
CA LEU A 98 0.81 -1.78 -7.71
C LEU A 98 0.39 -2.44 -9.05
N ALA A 99 -0.75 -2.06 -9.63
CA ALA A 99 -1.20 -2.61 -10.90
C ALA A 99 -0.32 -2.20 -12.08
N GLU A 100 0.11 -0.94 -12.15
CA GLU A 100 1.00 -0.46 -13.21
C GLU A 100 2.39 -1.12 -13.14
N SER A 101 2.97 -1.22 -11.94
CA SER A 101 4.25 -1.90 -11.72
C SER A 101 4.14 -3.41 -12.01
N ALA A 102 3.02 -4.06 -11.66
CA ALA A 102 2.78 -5.47 -11.95
C ALA A 102 2.64 -5.74 -13.46
N ARG A 103 2.05 -4.81 -14.21
CA ARG A 103 1.99 -4.88 -15.67
C ARG A 103 3.37 -4.73 -16.32
N ALA A 104 4.21 -3.87 -15.76
CA ALA A 104 5.56 -3.62 -16.25
C ALA A 104 6.57 -4.69 -15.82
N GLY A 105 6.27 -5.47 -14.76
CA GLY A 105 7.18 -6.43 -14.16
C GLY A 105 8.31 -5.79 -13.35
N LYS A 106 8.22 -4.49 -13.06
CA LYS A 106 9.17 -3.73 -12.25
C LYS A 106 8.49 -2.55 -11.60
N TRP A 107 9.04 -2.06 -10.49
CA TRP A 107 8.57 -0.84 -9.85
C TRP A 107 8.77 0.38 -10.76
N LEU A 108 7.76 1.27 -10.82
CA LEU A 108 7.73 2.42 -11.73
C LEU A 108 7.81 3.79 -11.04
N PHE A 109 7.79 3.86 -9.70
CA PHE A 109 7.53 5.12 -8.98
C PHE A 109 8.63 5.48 -7.97
N ASP A 110 9.56 6.34 -8.39
CA ASP A 110 10.59 6.99 -7.55
C ASP A 110 10.16 8.35 -6.98
#